data_AF-A3WBY6-F1
#
_entry.id   AF-A3WBY6-F1
#
_cell.length_a   1.000
_cell.length_b   1.000
_cell.length_c   1.000
_cell.angle_alpha   90.00
_cell.angle_beta   90.00
_cell.angle_gamma   90.00
#
_symmetry.space_group_name_H-M   'P 1'
#
loop_
_entity.id
_entity.type
_entity.pdbx_description
1 polymer ?
#
loop_
_entity_poly.entity_id
_entity_poly.type
_entity_poly.pdbx_seq_one_letter_code
_entity_poly.pdbx_strand_id
1 'polypeptide(L)'
;MALGVCGAVAAQTTGDPRGFRIKQPEADHRDVTEATPPELTMMRTARCIVDDQVEDVEAYLRTVPGSTQEDTAFAKFERKLNRCMPEMDMSSVGNMQRARGTITMRFEHAALRGALAENVLHQNDVELELGRMARGDDGMYVAEKFHGERSGDPSRVFALGFAGCVMGHNADAIPMLLETEPASAEEKSLIGAMAPSFGQCVVEGQTLRLTAPKLRTQIAEAVYYALHDSENSEAAE
;
A
#
# COMPACT_ATOMS: atom_id res chain seq x y z
N MET A 1 -47.80 14.39 -34.22
CA MET A 1 -46.38 13.99 -34.36
C MET A 1 -45.53 15.07 -33.72
N ALA A 2 -45.00 14.82 -32.53
CA ALA A 2 -44.12 15.74 -31.82
C ALA A 2 -42.76 15.04 -31.67
N LEU A 3 -41.74 15.62 -32.32
CA LEU A 3 -40.35 15.16 -32.24
C LEU A 3 -39.71 15.81 -31.01
N GLY A 4 -39.45 15.01 -29.99
CA GLY A 4 -38.68 15.41 -28.80
C GLY A 4 -37.19 15.34 -29.10
N VAL A 5 -36.51 16.47 -29.01
CA VAL A 5 -35.06 16.59 -29.18
C VAL A 5 -34.39 16.21 -27.87
N CYS A 6 -33.71 15.05 -27.84
CA CYS A 6 -32.81 14.69 -26.75
C CYS A 6 -31.51 15.49 -26.89
N GLY A 7 -31.32 16.48 -26.02
CA GLY A 7 -30.05 17.20 -25.90
C GLY A 7 -29.03 16.34 -25.15
N ALA A 8 -27.96 15.94 -25.84
CA ALA A 8 -26.80 15.32 -25.22
C ALA A 8 -26.03 16.38 -24.40
N VAL A 9 -25.98 16.20 -23.09
CA VAL A 9 -25.10 16.99 -22.21
C VAL A 9 -23.71 16.38 -22.27
N ALA A 10 -22.81 17.02 -23.00
CA ALA A 10 -21.40 16.70 -22.95
C ALA A 10 -20.83 17.21 -21.62
N ALA A 11 -20.53 16.30 -20.70
CA ALA A 11 -19.78 16.61 -19.49
C ALA A 11 -18.35 16.95 -19.89
N GLN A 12 -18.01 18.24 -19.90
CA GLN A 12 -16.64 18.72 -20.09
C GLN A 12 -15.92 18.62 -18.76
N THR A 13 -15.14 17.56 -18.57
CA THR A 13 -14.12 17.49 -17.51
C THR A 13 -12.90 18.27 -17.97
N THR A 14 -12.90 19.58 -17.72
CA THR A 14 -11.67 20.40 -17.80
C THR A 14 -10.82 20.11 -16.57
N GLY A 15 -10.28 18.89 -16.49
CA GLY A 15 -9.28 18.50 -15.52
C GLY A 15 -7.92 19.00 -16.00
N ASP A 16 -7.30 19.87 -15.23
CA ASP A 16 -5.92 20.28 -15.41
C ASP A 16 -5.03 19.03 -15.39
N PRO A 17 -4.14 18.79 -16.38
CA PRO A 17 -3.28 17.61 -16.42
C PRO A 17 -2.18 17.61 -15.34
N ARG A 18 -2.29 18.47 -14.33
CA ARG A 18 -1.40 18.50 -13.16
C ARG A 18 -1.69 17.25 -12.34
N GLY A 19 -0.72 16.33 -12.25
CA GLY A 19 -0.91 15.06 -11.57
C GLY A 19 -1.26 15.19 -10.10
N PHE A 20 -1.74 14.09 -9.54
CA PHE A 20 -2.19 14.04 -8.16
C PHE A 20 -0.97 13.98 -7.23
N ARG A 21 -0.93 14.90 -6.27
CA ARG A 21 0.06 14.92 -5.19
C ARG A 21 -0.60 14.46 -3.91
N ILE A 22 -0.02 13.45 -3.28
CA ILE A 22 -0.56 12.92 -2.04
C ILE A 22 -0.09 13.81 -0.88
N LYS A 23 -1.01 14.44 -0.17
CA LYS A 23 -0.67 15.28 0.98
C LYS A 23 -0.18 14.41 2.14
N GLN A 24 0.88 14.85 2.81
CA GLN A 24 1.30 14.25 4.07
C GLN A 24 0.35 14.71 5.19
N PRO A 25 -0.21 13.79 6.01
CA PRO A 25 -1.01 14.19 7.17
C PRO A 25 -0.14 14.90 8.22
N GLU A 26 -0.59 16.01 8.80
CA GLU A 26 0.17 16.80 9.81
C GLU A 26 0.18 16.19 11.23
N ALA A 27 -0.31 14.95 11.42
CA ALA A 27 -0.47 14.37 12.75
C ALA A 27 0.86 14.05 13.46
N ASP A 28 0.95 14.39 14.76
CA ASP A 28 2.01 13.91 15.64
C ASP A 28 1.91 12.38 15.79
N HIS A 29 2.98 11.67 15.43
CA HIS A 29 3.05 10.22 15.48
C HIS A 29 2.94 9.66 16.90
N ARG A 30 3.08 10.50 17.93
CA ARG A 30 3.12 10.11 19.35
C ARG A 30 1.75 10.02 20.02
N ASP A 31 0.70 10.60 19.46
CA ASP A 31 -0.65 10.59 20.06
C ASP A 31 -1.43 9.29 19.77
N VAL A 32 -0.87 8.13 20.13
CA VAL A 32 -1.54 6.83 20.02
C VAL A 32 -2.30 6.56 21.31
N THR A 33 -3.61 6.33 21.21
CA THR A 33 -4.47 5.96 22.35
C THR A 33 -4.81 4.47 22.29
N GLU A 34 -5.30 3.89 23.38
CA GLU A 34 -5.78 2.49 23.39
C GLU A 34 -6.91 2.24 22.36
N ALA A 35 -7.66 3.28 21.98
CA ALA A 35 -8.72 3.19 20.98
C ALA A 35 -8.21 3.27 19.53
N THR A 36 -6.90 3.49 19.31
CA THR A 36 -6.33 3.62 17.98
C THR A 36 -6.33 2.27 17.25
N PRO A 37 -6.92 2.18 16.04
CA PRO A 37 -6.90 0.96 15.26
C PRO A 37 -5.47 0.45 15.00
N PRO A 38 -5.22 -0.88 15.01
CA PRO A 38 -3.90 -1.45 14.73
C PRO A 38 -3.29 -0.97 13.40
N GLU A 39 -4.13 -0.75 12.39
CA GLU A 39 -3.75 -0.24 11.08
C GLU A 39 -3.13 1.16 11.16
N LEU A 40 -3.73 2.05 11.96
CA LEU A 40 -3.23 3.40 12.15
C LEU A 40 -1.92 3.40 12.94
N THR A 41 -1.78 2.53 13.94
CA THR A 41 -0.52 2.32 14.67
C THR A 41 0.60 1.85 13.74
N MET A 42 0.30 0.91 12.84
CA MET A 42 1.26 0.43 11.83
C MET A 42 1.68 1.55 10.86
N MET A 43 0.73 2.34 10.36
CA MET A 43 1.01 3.46 9.46
C MET A 43 1.87 4.55 10.11
N ARG A 44 1.62 4.87 11.38
CA ARG A 44 2.46 5.81 12.15
C ARG A 44 3.87 5.25 12.38
N THR A 45 3.96 3.96 12.69
CA THR A 45 5.24 3.28 12.87
C THR A 45 6.04 3.30 11.56
N ALA A 46 5.40 2.96 10.43
CA ALA A 46 6.00 3.00 9.10
C ALA A 46 6.49 4.40 8.73
N ARG A 47 5.68 5.44 9.00
CA ARG A 47 6.08 6.84 8.80
C ARG A 47 7.36 7.19 9.54
N CYS A 48 7.42 6.89 10.84
CA CYS A 48 8.62 7.17 11.65
C CYS A 48 9.87 6.48 11.09
N ILE A 49 9.74 5.23 10.59
CA ILE A 49 10.86 4.51 9.99
C ILE A 49 11.30 5.18 8.68
N VAL A 50 10.34 5.55 7.83
CA VAL A 50 10.58 6.24 6.56
C VAL A 50 11.27 7.59 6.80
N ASP A 51 10.79 8.38 7.76
CA ASP A 51 11.39 9.66 8.15
C ASP A 51 12.85 9.52 8.65
N ASP A 52 13.20 8.42 9.33
CA ASP A 52 14.56 8.17 9.86
C ASP A 52 15.49 7.42 8.88
N GLN A 53 14.94 6.61 7.97
CA GLN A 53 15.66 5.56 7.24
C GLN A 53 15.21 5.37 5.78
N VAL A 54 14.74 6.41 5.09
CA VAL A 54 14.18 6.26 3.73
C VAL A 54 15.05 5.42 2.78
N GLU A 55 16.37 5.60 2.77
CA GLU A 55 17.29 4.82 1.91
C GLU A 55 17.27 3.30 2.20
N ASP A 56 17.28 2.91 3.48
CA ASP A 56 17.21 1.50 3.88
C ASP A 56 15.81 0.91 3.58
N VAL A 57 14.77 1.72 3.74
CA VAL A 57 13.40 1.35 3.41
C VAL A 57 13.24 1.12 1.91
N GLU A 58 13.71 2.03 1.06
CA GLU A 58 13.68 1.85 -0.38
C GLU A 58 14.50 0.64 -0.82
N ALA A 59 15.68 0.43 -0.25
CA ALA A 59 16.48 -0.77 -0.53
C ALA A 59 15.71 -2.05 -0.17
N TYR A 60 14.97 -2.05 0.94
CA TYR A 60 14.07 -3.14 1.31
C TYR A 60 12.88 -3.26 0.35
N LEU A 61 12.23 -2.17 -0.03
CA LEU A 61 11.13 -2.18 -0.99
C LEU A 61 11.58 -2.69 -2.37
N ARG A 62 12.85 -2.53 -2.77
CA ARG A 62 13.35 -3.09 -4.04
C ARG A 62 13.54 -4.62 -4.04
N THR A 63 13.52 -5.30 -2.89
CA THR A 63 13.70 -6.76 -2.83
C THR A 63 12.45 -7.52 -3.25
N VAL A 64 12.59 -8.78 -3.67
CA VAL A 64 11.45 -9.69 -3.90
C VAL A 64 10.76 -10.04 -2.57
N PRO A 65 9.42 -9.89 -2.46
CA PRO A 65 8.67 -10.35 -1.29
C PRO A 65 8.93 -11.82 -0.97
N GLY A 66 9.24 -12.16 0.28
CA GLY A 66 9.52 -13.50 0.78
C GLY A 66 10.91 -14.03 0.45
N SER A 67 11.82 -13.20 -0.08
CA SER A 67 13.19 -13.64 -0.41
C SER A 67 14.16 -13.49 0.78
N THR A 68 15.29 -14.18 0.73
CA THR A 68 16.38 -14.00 1.71
C THR A 68 17.01 -12.60 1.64
N GLN A 69 16.94 -11.95 0.47
CA GLN A 69 17.35 -10.57 0.29
C GLN A 69 16.44 -9.63 1.07
N GLU A 70 15.12 -9.87 1.04
CA GLU A 70 14.14 -9.14 1.84
C GLU A 70 14.48 -9.23 3.33
N ASP A 71 14.71 -10.45 3.85
CA ASP A 71 15.06 -10.67 5.26
C ASP A 71 16.34 -9.90 5.65
N THR A 72 17.34 -9.93 4.76
CA THR A 72 18.62 -9.24 4.98
C THR A 72 18.44 -7.71 4.98
N ALA A 73 17.62 -7.18 4.08
CA ALA A 73 17.33 -5.75 4.01
C ALA A 73 16.50 -5.29 5.22
N PHE A 74 15.51 -6.07 5.63
CA PHE A 74 14.68 -5.80 6.81
C PHE A 74 15.50 -5.72 8.09
N ALA A 75 16.45 -6.64 8.29
CA ALA A 75 17.31 -6.68 9.47
C ALA A 75 18.15 -5.40 9.68
N LYS A 76 18.35 -4.57 8.64
CA LYS A 76 19.08 -3.30 8.76
C LYS A 76 18.34 -2.28 9.60
N PHE A 77 17.02 -2.16 9.41
CA PHE A 77 16.19 -1.19 10.13
C PHE A 77 15.31 -1.80 11.23
N GLU A 78 15.25 -3.14 11.36
CA GLU A 78 14.53 -3.83 12.44
C GLU A 78 14.91 -3.32 13.84
N ARG A 79 16.20 -3.05 14.09
CA ARG A 79 16.64 -2.50 15.39
C ARG A 79 16.00 -1.16 15.72
N LYS A 80 15.63 -0.39 14.71
CA LYS A 80 15.02 0.93 14.84
C LYS A 80 13.50 0.88 14.86
N LEU A 81 12.88 -0.20 14.37
CA LEU A 81 11.45 -0.46 14.53
C LEU A 81 11.03 -0.25 15.99
N ASN A 82 11.81 -0.78 16.94
CA ASN A 82 11.57 -0.62 18.38
C ASN A 82 11.56 0.84 18.87
N ARG A 83 12.26 1.77 18.19
CA ARG A 83 12.27 3.20 18.53
C ARG A 83 11.06 3.94 17.97
N CYS A 84 10.51 3.44 16.87
CA CYS A 84 9.36 4.01 16.18
C CYS A 84 8.02 3.43 16.66
N MET A 85 8.05 2.26 17.31
CA MET A 85 6.87 1.71 17.95
C MET A 85 6.52 2.58 19.17
N PRO A 86 5.26 3.04 19.28
CA PRO A 86 4.82 3.76 20.48
C PRO A 86 4.96 2.83 21.68
N GLU A 87 5.40 3.38 22.83
CA GLU A 87 5.26 2.68 24.10
C GLU A 87 3.75 2.52 24.35
N MET A 88 3.23 1.31 24.12
CA MET A 88 1.84 1.04 24.48
C MET A 88 1.77 0.99 26.00
N ASP A 89 1.06 1.95 26.59
CA ASP A 89 0.77 1.94 28.02
C ASP A 89 -0.16 0.76 28.32
N MET A 90 0.44 -0.33 28.77
CA MET A 90 -0.27 -1.56 29.15
C MET A 90 -1.03 -1.41 30.47
N SER A 91 -0.98 -0.25 31.14
CA SER A 91 -1.70 -0.01 32.39
C SER A 91 -3.22 -0.02 32.22
N SER A 92 -3.71 0.24 31.01
CA SER A 92 -5.14 0.34 30.67
C SER A 92 -5.80 -1.02 30.39
N VAL A 93 -5.01 -2.05 30.06
CA VAL A 93 -5.51 -3.41 29.80
C VAL A 93 -5.85 -4.09 31.13
N GLY A 94 -6.99 -3.70 31.69
CA GLY A 94 -7.53 -4.15 32.97
C GLY A 94 -7.81 -5.65 32.96
N ASN A 95 -6.76 -6.44 33.22
CA ASN A 95 -6.71 -7.83 33.71
C ASN A 95 -5.41 -8.60 33.34
N MET A 96 -4.36 -7.93 32.86
CA MET A 96 -3.12 -8.62 32.44
C MET A 96 -2.15 -9.04 33.56
N GLN A 97 -2.48 -8.91 34.84
CA GLN A 97 -1.64 -9.45 35.93
C GLN A 97 -1.38 -10.97 35.83
N ARG A 98 -2.15 -11.71 35.02
CA ARG A 98 -1.92 -13.14 34.71
C ARG A 98 -1.14 -13.40 33.41
N ALA A 99 -0.95 -12.42 32.53
CA ALA A 99 -0.18 -12.55 31.30
C ALA A 99 1.28 -12.12 31.56
N ARG A 100 2.06 -12.94 32.30
CA ARG A 100 3.51 -12.77 32.44
C ARG A 100 4.28 -13.17 31.16
N GLY A 101 3.77 -12.79 29.99
CA GLY A 101 4.40 -13.02 28.70
C GLY A 101 4.68 -11.69 28.02
N THR A 102 5.87 -11.51 27.47
CA THR A 102 6.20 -10.38 26.60
C THR A 102 5.24 -10.41 25.41
N ILE A 103 4.28 -9.48 25.36
CA ILE A 103 3.42 -9.32 24.19
C ILE A 103 4.27 -8.62 23.14
N THR A 104 4.90 -9.41 22.28
CA THR A 104 5.57 -8.88 21.09
C THR A 104 4.50 -8.63 20.03
N MET A 105 4.26 -7.36 19.71
CA MET A 105 3.53 -7.05 18.47
C MET A 105 4.37 -7.57 17.32
N ARG A 106 3.85 -8.57 16.61
CA ARG A 106 4.44 -9.05 15.36
C ARG A 106 3.63 -8.43 14.24
N PHE A 107 4.21 -7.41 13.60
CA PHE A 107 3.66 -6.94 12.33
C PHE A 107 3.78 -8.07 11.31
N GLU A 108 2.70 -8.34 10.57
CA GLU A 108 2.83 -9.15 9.37
C GLU A 108 3.79 -8.40 8.43
N HIS A 109 4.91 -9.03 8.02
CA HIS A 109 5.92 -8.40 7.16
C HIS A 109 5.29 -7.76 5.92
N ALA A 110 4.32 -8.44 5.29
CA ALA A 110 3.60 -7.93 4.12
C ALA A 110 2.84 -6.63 4.42
N ALA A 111 2.21 -6.52 5.59
CA ALA A 111 1.44 -5.35 5.98
C ALA A 111 2.37 -4.16 6.29
N LEU A 112 3.47 -4.40 7.01
CA LEU A 112 4.49 -3.38 7.26
C LEU A 112 5.14 -2.90 5.96
N ARG A 113 5.45 -3.80 5.04
CA ARG A 113 6.04 -3.46 3.74
C ARG A 113 5.16 -2.52 2.93
N GLY A 114 3.87 -2.83 2.81
CA GLY A 114 2.95 -1.93 2.11
C GLY A 114 2.73 -0.60 2.82
N ALA A 115 2.72 -0.60 4.17
CA ALA A 115 2.68 0.65 4.94
C ALA A 115 3.95 1.51 4.73
N LEU A 116 5.13 0.89 4.62
CA LEU A 116 6.37 1.58 4.27
C LEU A 116 6.30 2.17 2.86
N ALA A 117 5.83 1.38 1.88
CA ALA A 117 5.65 1.85 0.51
C ALA A 117 4.71 3.06 0.43
N GLU A 118 3.58 3.02 1.13
CA GLU A 118 2.64 4.14 1.21
C GLU A 118 3.31 5.40 1.76
N ASN A 119 4.08 5.29 2.85
CA ASN A 119 4.75 6.43 3.45
C ASN A 119 5.88 7.00 2.59
N VAL A 120 6.60 6.16 1.82
CA VAL A 120 7.59 6.64 0.85
C VAL A 120 6.89 7.47 -0.25
N LEU A 121 5.72 7.03 -0.73
CA LEU A 121 4.92 7.79 -1.70
C LEU A 121 4.50 9.17 -1.13
N HIS A 122 4.09 9.23 0.15
CA HIS A 122 3.74 10.49 0.81
C HIS A 122 4.94 11.42 1.04
N GLN A 123 6.11 10.88 1.43
CA GLN A 123 7.27 11.70 1.80
C GLN A 123 7.88 12.42 0.60
N ASN A 124 7.91 11.77 -0.56
CA ASN A 124 8.60 12.26 -1.74
C ASN A 124 7.74 13.21 -2.61
N ASP A 125 6.53 13.60 -2.15
CA ASP A 125 5.54 14.36 -2.94
C ASP A 125 5.40 13.80 -4.37
N VAL A 126 5.40 12.46 -4.48
CA VAL A 126 5.47 11.76 -5.77
C VAL A 126 4.20 12.07 -6.55
N GLU A 127 4.37 12.59 -7.76
CA GLU A 127 3.26 12.78 -8.68
C GLU A 127 2.76 11.41 -9.16
N LEU A 128 1.50 11.09 -8.84
CA LEU A 128 0.90 9.83 -9.27
C LEU A 128 0.58 9.90 -10.76
N GLU A 129 1.44 9.30 -11.57
CA GLU A 129 1.25 9.17 -13.01
C GLU A 129 0.21 8.07 -13.32
N LEU A 130 -1.05 8.47 -13.52
CA LEU A 130 -2.16 7.54 -13.82
C LEU A 130 -1.84 6.60 -14.99
N GLY A 131 -1.13 7.10 -16.01
CA GLY A 131 -0.71 6.29 -17.17
C GLY A 131 0.28 5.18 -16.83
N ARG A 132 1.12 5.33 -15.79
CA ARG A 132 1.99 4.24 -15.31
C ARG A 132 1.20 3.21 -14.52
N MET A 133 0.30 3.66 -13.67
CA MET A 133 -0.55 2.75 -12.88
C MET A 133 -1.50 1.95 -13.77
N ALA A 134 -2.07 2.56 -14.81
CA ALA A 134 -2.96 1.89 -15.75
C ALA A 134 -2.27 0.78 -16.57
N ARG A 135 -0.94 0.79 -16.72
CA ARG A 135 -0.18 -0.31 -17.34
C ARG A 135 -0.16 -1.59 -16.52
N GLY A 136 -0.55 -1.52 -15.24
CA GLY A 136 -0.65 -2.69 -14.39
C GLY A 136 -1.92 -3.50 -14.58
N ASP A 137 -2.72 -3.26 -15.63
CA ASP A 137 -4.04 -3.88 -15.86
C ASP A 137 -4.00 -5.41 -15.99
N ASP A 138 -2.89 -5.99 -16.42
CA ASP A 138 -2.68 -7.44 -16.43
C ASP A 138 -2.06 -8.01 -15.13
N GLY A 139 -1.65 -7.15 -14.20
CA GLY A 139 -0.93 -7.52 -12.97
C GLY A 139 0.44 -8.16 -13.22
N MET A 140 0.91 -8.22 -14.47
CA MET A 140 2.13 -8.92 -14.86
C MET A 140 3.39 -8.14 -14.53
N TYR A 141 3.32 -6.82 -14.38
CA TYR A 141 4.50 -6.02 -14.08
C TYR A 141 5.22 -6.49 -12.79
N VAL A 142 4.50 -7.00 -11.79
CA VAL A 142 5.10 -7.58 -10.57
C VAL A 142 5.89 -8.84 -10.91
N ALA A 143 5.33 -9.68 -11.78
CA ALA A 143 5.99 -10.90 -12.24
C ALA A 143 7.20 -10.58 -13.14
N GLU A 144 7.13 -9.52 -13.95
CA GLU A 144 8.25 -9.03 -14.76
C GLU A 144 9.37 -8.47 -13.89
N LYS A 145 9.04 -7.58 -12.94
CA LYS A 145 9.99 -6.96 -12.02
C LYS A 145 10.83 -7.98 -11.26
N PHE A 146 10.23 -9.09 -10.87
CA PHE A 146 10.87 -10.15 -10.10
C PHE A 146 11.17 -11.41 -10.94
N HIS A 147 11.15 -11.29 -12.27
CA HIS A 147 11.35 -12.43 -13.15
C HIS A 147 12.73 -13.08 -12.90
N GLY A 148 12.73 -14.38 -12.62
CA GLY A 148 13.94 -15.16 -12.36
C GLY A 148 14.40 -15.17 -10.90
N GLU A 149 13.83 -14.34 -10.05
CA GLU A 149 14.09 -14.39 -8.62
C GLU A 149 13.13 -15.35 -7.89
N ARG A 150 13.61 -16.06 -6.87
CA ARG A 150 12.80 -17.00 -6.10
C ARG A 150 12.28 -16.33 -4.82
N SER A 151 10.97 -16.21 -4.73
CA SER A 151 10.28 -15.92 -3.48
C SER A 151 10.11 -17.21 -2.66
N GLY A 152 10.40 -17.15 -1.35
CA GLY A 152 10.01 -18.18 -0.39
C GLY A 152 8.53 -18.13 -0.02
N ASP A 153 7.79 -17.11 -0.47
CA ASP A 153 6.36 -16.92 -0.22
C ASP A 153 5.64 -16.49 -1.51
N PRO A 154 5.31 -17.46 -2.40
CA PRO A 154 4.64 -17.17 -3.66
C PRO A 154 3.25 -16.55 -3.46
N SER A 155 2.63 -16.71 -2.29
CA SER A 155 1.32 -16.13 -2.00
C SER A 155 1.39 -14.60 -1.90
N ARG A 156 2.50 -14.05 -1.39
CA ARG A 156 2.74 -12.59 -1.34
C ARG A 156 2.96 -12.01 -2.73
N VAL A 157 3.74 -12.69 -3.57
CA VAL A 157 3.94 -12.26 -4.97
C VAL A 157 2.61 -12.26 -5.72
N PHE A 158 1.78 -13.29 -5.52
CA PHE A 158 0.44 -13.34 -6.11
C PHE A 158 -0.49 -12.24 -5.59
N ALA A 159 -0.52 -11.99 -4.28
CA ALA A 159 -1.34 -10.92 -3.70
C ALA A 159 -0.93 -9.54 -4.23
N LEU A 160 0.37 -9.32 -4.44
CA LEU A 160 0.89 -8.10 -5.03
C LEU A 160 0.53 -7.98 -6.52
N GLY A 161 0.61 -9.06 -7.29
CA GLY A 161 0.14 -9.09 -8.69
C GLY A 161 -1.36 -8.80 -8.81
N PHE A 162 -2.17 -9.38 -7.92
CA PHE A 162 -3.60 -9.05 -7.81
C PHE A 162 -3.81 -7.56 -7.51
N ALA A 163 -3.08 -6.99 -6.55
CA ALA A 163 -3.19 -5.57 -6.21
C ALA A 163 -2.76 -4.66 -7.37
N GLY A 164 -1.74 -5.09 -8.13
CA GLY A 164 -1.32 -4.46 -9.37
C GLY A 164 -2.43 -4.38 -10.42
N CYS A 165 -3.10 -5.51 -10.69
CA CYS A 165 -4.27 -5.54 -11.59
C CYS A 165 -5.42 -4.66 -11.09
N VAL A 166 -5.73 -4.71 -9.78
CA VAL A 166 -6.78 -3.87 -9.19
C VAL A 166 -6.44 -2.39 -9.34
N MET A 167 -5.18 -2.02 -9.09
CA MET A 167 -4.66 -0.66 -9.30
C MET A 167 -4.82 -0.24 -10.78
N GLY A 168 -4.45 -1.10 -11.73
CA GLY A 168 -4.57 -0.81 -13.16
C GLY A 168 -6.02 -0.52 -13.59
N HIS A 169 -6.97 -1.33 -13.14
CA HIS A 169 -8.39 -1.14 -13.43
C HIS A 169 -9.06 0.04 -12.72
N ASN A 170 -8.45 0.56 -11.66
CA ASN A 170 -9.03 1.63 -10.82
C ASN A 170 -8.07 2.79 -10.63
N ALA A 171 -7.19 3.07 -11.60
CA ALA A 171 -6.07 3.99 -11.45
C ALA A 171 -6.49 5.40 -10.99
N ASP A 172 -7.68 5.85 -11.39
CA ASP A 172 -8.29 7.13 -10.99
C ASP A 172 -8.74 7.18 -9.52
N ALA A 173 -9.08 6.04 -8.93
CA ALA A 173 -9.51 5.94 -7.54
C ALA A 173 -8.33 5.76 -6.55
N ILE A 174 -7.14 5.41 -7.04
CA ILE A 174 -5.96 5.16 -6.20
C ILE A 174 -5.48 6.40 -5.44
N PRO A 175 -5.35 7.59 -6.05
CA PRO A 175 -4.98 8.80 -5.30
C PRO A 175 -5.94 9.06 -4.13
N MET A 176 -7.25 8.97 -4.38
CA MET A 176 -8.26 9.16 -3.35
C MET A 176 -8.15 8.12 -2.24
N LEU A 177 -7.88 6.85 -2.58
CA LEU A 177 -7.66 5.79 -1.60
C LEU A 177 -6.46 6.13 -0.71
N LEU A 178 -5.30 6.47 -1.29
CA LEU A 178 -4.09 6.75 -0.51
C LEU A 178 -4.24 8.01 0.37
N GLU A 179 -5.16 8.92 0.05
CA GLU A 179 -5.48 10.08 0.89
C GLU A 179 -6.43 9.77 2.07
N THR A 180 -7.17 8.66 2.07
CA THR A 180 -8.07 8.34 3.19
C THR A 180 -7.31 7.91 4.44
N GLU A 181 -7.89 8.15 5.62
CA GLU A 181 -7.37 7.59 6.86
C GLU A 181 -7.47 6.04 6.86
N PRO A 182 -6.42 5.31 7.25
CA PRO A 182 -6.45 3.85 7.39
C PRO A 182 -7.56 3.37 8.33
N ALA A 183 -8.23 2.29 7.95
CA ALA A 183 -9.40 1.67 8.60
C ALA A 183 -10.68 2.52 8.66
N SER A 184 -10.69 3.70 8.02
CA SER A 184 -11.84 4.61 7.98
C SER A 184 -13.05 4.04 7.21
N ALA A 185 -14.20 4.70 7.33
CA ALA A 185 -15.38 4.34 6.55
C ALA A 185 -15.19 4.69 5.07
N GLU A 186 -14.50 5.79 4.80
CA GLU A 186 -14.15 6.32 3.49
C GLU A 186 -13.25 5.34 2.73
N GLU A 187 -12.20 4.81 3.37
CA GLU A 187 -11.33 3.77 2.81
C GLU A 187 -12.15 2.54 2.38
N LYS A 188 -13.01 2.05 3.30
CA LYS A 188 -13.86 0.87 3.05
C LYS A 188 -14.82 1.13 1.89
N SER A 189 -15.36 2.34 1.78
CA SER A 189 -16.25 2.72 0.69
C SER A 189 -15.51 2.73 -0.65
N LEU A 190 -14.32 3.31 -0.73
CA LEU A 190 -13.51 3.33 -1.94
C LEU A 190 -13.10 1.93 -2.38
N ILE A 191 -12.63 1.10 -1.45
CA ILE A 191 -12.30 -0.30 -1.73
C ILE A 191 -13.55 -1.09 -2.19
N GLY A 192 -14.70 -0.83 -1.56
CA GLY A 192 -15.98 -1.42 -1.97
C GLY A 192 -16.37 -1.04 -3.41
N ALA A 193 -16.09 0.19 -3.83
CA ALA A 193 -16.34 0.66 -5.19
C ALA A 193 -15.42 -0.01 -6.23
N MET A 194 -14.22 -0.45 -5.84
CA MET A 194 -13.29 -1.19 -6.71
C MET A 194 -13.67 -2.68 -6.87
N ALA A 195 -14.53 -3.22 -6.02
CA ALA A 195 -14.90 -4.65 -6.01
C ALA A 195 -15.31 -5.25 -7.36
N PRO A 196 -16.00 -4.53 -8.28
CA PRO A 196 -16.33 -5.05 -9.60
C PRO A 196 -15.11 -5.46 -10.46
N SER A 197 -13.93 -4.85 -10.25
CA SER A 197 -12.72 -5.24 -10.99
C SER A 197 -12.06 -6.51 -10.45
N PHE A 198 -12.35 -6.90 -9.21
CA PHE A 198 -11.63 -7.99 -8.54
C PHE A 198 -11.77 -9.31 -9.30
N GLY A 199 -12.94 -9.59 -9.86
CA GLY A 199 -13.16 -10.82 -10.64
C GLY A 199 -12.27 -10.95 -11.88
N GLN A 200 -11.82 -9.83 -12.45
CA GLN A 200 -10.91 -9.82 -13.60
C GLN A 200 -9.45 -10.06 -13.18
N CYS A 201 -9.13 -9.73 -11.93
CA CYS A 201 -7.77 -9.84 -11.37
C CYS A 201 -7.50 -11.16 -10.65
N VAL A 202 -8.52 -11.98 -10.38
CA VAL A 202 -8.34 -13.29 -9.74
C VAL A 202 -8.24 -14.37 -10.83
N VAL A 203 -7.14 -15.13 -10.79
CA VAL A 203 -6.96 -16.31 -11.64
C VAL A 203 -8.01 -17.38 -11.28
N GLU A 204 -8.57 -18.04 -12.31
CA GLU A 204 -9.57 -19.09 -12.13
C GLU A 204 -9.09 -20.18 -11.15
N GLY A 205 -9.98 -20.57 -10.23
CA GLY A 205 -9.70 -21.58 -9.21
C GLY A 205 -8.96 -21.07 -7.97
N GLN A 206 -8.55 -19.80 -7.94
CA GLN A 206 -7.92 -19.20 -6.75
C GLN A 206 -8.96 -18.54 -5.83
N THR A 207 -8.68 -18.56 -4.52
CA THR A 207 -9.49 -17.85 -3.53
C THR A 207 -8.61 -16.89 -2.77
N LEU A 208 -8.91 -15.60 -2.86
CA LEU A 208 -8.26 -14.55 -2.10
C LEU A 208 -9.13 -14.13 -0.91
N ARG A 209 -8.50 -14.03 0.26
CA ARG A 209 -9.12 -13.46 1.46
C ARG A 209 -8.39 -12.17 1.79
N LEU A 210 -8.99 -11.07 1.40
CA LEU A 210 -8.44 -9.74 1.62
C LEU A 210 -9.38 -8.94 2.51
N THR A 211 -8.80 -8.30 3.51
CA THR A 211 -9.46 -7.23 4.26
C THR A 211 -9.11 -5.90 3.59
N ALA A 212 -9.92 -4.87 3.81
CA ALA A 212 -9.65 -3.53 3.29
C ALA A 212 -8.21 -3.05 3.64
N PRO A 213 -7.73 -3.15 4.89
CA PRO A 213 -6.36 -2.75 5.22
C PRO A 213 -5.28 -3.54 4.49
N LYS A 214 -5.45 -4.87 4.35
CA LYS A 214 -4.49 -5.69 3.59
C LYS A 214 -4.46 -5.27 2.13
N LEU A 215 -5.62 -5.05 1.52
CA LEU A 215 -5.69 -4.59 0.13
C LEU A 215 -5.04 -3.22 -0.05
N ARG A 216 -5.27 -2.26 0.85
CA ARG A 216 -4.62 -0.94 0.81
C ARG A 216 -3.09 -1.07 0.79
N THR A 217 -2.53 -1.83 1.74
CA THR A 217 -1.07 -2.01 1.82
C THR A 217 -0.49 -2.63 0.55
N GLN A 218 -1.16 -3.64 -0.03
CA GLN A 218 -0.73 -4.25 -1.29
C GLN A 218 -0.86 -3.29 -2.48
N ILE A 219 -1.92 -2.47 -2.53
CA ILE A 219 -2.09 -1.43 -3.55
C ILE A 219 -0.98 -0.37 -3.42
N ALA A 220 -0.65 0.08 -2.22
CA ALA A 220 0.41 1.06 -2.02
C ALA A 220 1.78 0.52 -2.48
N GLU A 221 2.09 -0.75 -2.18
CA GLU A 221 3.30 -1.41 -2.69
C GLU A 221 3.29 -1.55 -4.21
N ALA A 222 2.13 -1.89 -4.79
CA ALA A 222 1.92 -1.95 -6.23
C ALA A 222 2.19 -0.60 -6.91
N VAL A 223 1.66 0.50 -6.36
CA VAL A 223 1.86 1.88 -6.83
C VAL A 223 3.32 2.27 -6.75
N TYR A 224 3.98 1.98 -5.62
CA TYR A 224 5.41 2.22 -5.45
C TYR A 224 6.20 1.59 -6.60
N TYR A 225 5.93 0.33 -6.93
CA TYR A 225 6.61 -0.35 -8.03
C TYR A 225 6.31 0.23 -9.40
N ALA A 226 5.05 0.56 -9.69
CA ALA A 226 4.68 1.15 -10.98
C ALA A 226 5.41 2.48 -11.25
N LEU A 227 5.70 3.26 -10.20
CA LEU A 227 6.38 4.54 -10.32
C LEU A 227 7.90 4.41 -10.39
N HIS A 228 8.49 3.40 -9.76
CA HIS A 228 9.95 3.22 -9.67
C HIS A 228 10.54 2.18 -10.65
N ASP A 229 9.74 1.60 -11.56
CA ASP A 229 10.23 0.60 -12.52
C ASP A 229 11.03 1.19 -13.70
N SER A 230 10.83 2.47 -14.03
CA SER A 230 11.46 3.08 -15.21
C SER A 230 12.98 3.21 -15.11
N GLU A 231 13.55 3.20 -13.91
CA GLU A 231 15.00 3.38 -13.72
C GLU A 231 15.80 2.13 -14.12
N ASN A 232 15.17 0.95 -14.19
CA ASN A 232 15.86 -0.30 -14.48
C ASN A 232 15.77 -0.75 -15.95
N SER A 233 14.74 -0.34 -16.69
CA SER A 233 14.59 -0.72 -18.10
C SER A 233 15.55 0.01 -19.03
N GLU A 234 15.93 1.26 -18.73
CA GLU A 234 16.88 2.03 -19.54
C GLU A 234 18.34 1.62 -19.30
N ALA A 235 18.65 0.95 -18.20
CA ALA A 235 20.00 0.43 -17.91
C ALA A 235 20.31 -0.92 -18.59
N ALA A 236 19.32 -1.52 -19.25
CA ALA A 236 19.42 -2.83 -19.90
C ALA A 236 19.50 -2.77 -21.44
N GLU A 237 19.46 -1.57 -22.03
CA GLU A 237 19.72 -1.32 -23.46
C GLU A 237 21.15 -0.81 -23.71
#